data_AF-A0A9D1L2C4-F1
#
_entry.id   AF-A0A9D1L2C4-F1
#
_cell.length_a   1.000
_cell.length_b   1.000
_cell.length_c   1.000
_cell.angle_alpha   90.00
_cell.angle_beta   90.00
_cell.angle_gamma   90.00
#
_symmetry.space_group_name_H-M   'P 1'
#
loop_
_entity.id
_entity.type
_entity.pdbx_description
1 polymer ?
#
loop_
_entity_poly.entity_id
_entity_poly.type
_entity_poly.pdbx_seq_one_letter_code
_entity_poly.pdbx_strand_id
1 'polypeptide(L)'
;MGLFSTGAQNVGIDSMTIGVSQQGMEEYREALRMSLLEDTKSKLQDVGAIQTAIDAGWQGVARDRFFQDFDQQIEKIIQDLQKEYEDLDHRLEELEENYFAQDNDMVAGN
;
A
#
# COMPACT_ATOMS: atom_id res chain seq x y z
N MET A 1 -48.44 40.36 -0.32
CA MET A 1 -47.39 41.09 -1.09
C MET A 1 -46.23 41.34 -0.14
N GLY A 2 -45.07 40.72 -0.42
CA GLY A 2 -43.79 40.96 0.27
C GLY A 2 -43.54 40.07 1.49
N LEU A 3 -43.15 38.80 1.30
CA LEU A 3 -41.75 38.33 1.31
C LEU A 3 -41.08 38.38 2.70
N PHE A 4 -41.38 37.35 3.51
CA PHE A 4 -40.41 36.82 4.46
C PHE A 4 -39.24 36.24 3.67
N SER A 5 -38.14 36.98 3.56
CA SER A 5 -36.86 36.47 3.08
C SER A 5 -35.78 36.78 4.11
N THR A 6 -35.86 36.07 5.23
CA THR A 6 -34.68 35.70 5.99
C THR A 6 -34.52 34.20 5.80
N GLY A 7 -34.03 33.84 4.62
CA GLY A 7 -33.53 32.50 4.34
C GLY A 7 -32.29 32.23 5.18
N ALA A 8 -32.51 31.85 6.44
CA ALA A 8 -31.74 30.74 7.01
C ALA A 8 -31.98 29.55 6.06
N GLN A 9 -31.01 28.77 5.62
CA GLN A 9 -29.75 28.41 6.22
C GLN A 9 -28.70 28.32 5.12
N ASN A 10 -27.48 28.70 5.48
CA ASN A 10 -26.26 28.19 4.85
C ASN A 10 -26.29 26.66 4.98
N VAL A 11 -26.86 25.96 3.99
CA VAL A 11 -26.88 24.50 3.97
C VAL A 11 -25.68 24.04 3.16
N GLY A 12 -24.60 23.69 3.85
CA GLY A 12 -23.84 22.50 3.46
C GLY A 12 -22.45 22.67 2.85
N ILE A 13 -21.80 23.84 2.89
CA ILE A 13 -20.33 23.90 2.66
C ILE A 13 -19.59 23.69 3.99
N ASP A 14 -20.09 22.77 4.81
CA ASP A 14 -19.44 22.31 6.05
C ASP A 14 -19.41 20.76 6.12
N SER A 15 -19.87 20.08 5.05
CA SER A 15 -19.88 18.62 4.97
C SER A 15 -19.03 18.02 3.85
N MET A 16 -18.29 18.82 3.08
CA MET A 16 -17.27 18.30 2.16
C MET A 16 -15.95 18.02 2.89
N THR A 17 -16.03 17.24 3.97
CA THR A 17 -14.86 16.54 4.54
C THR A 17 -14.76 15.13 3.94
N ILE A 18 -15.24 14.95 2.72
CA ILE A 18 -15.23 13.69 1.98
C ILE A 18 -14.45 13.95 0.71
N GLY A 19 -13.13 13.98 0.83
CA GLY A 19 -12.23 14.07 -0.30
C GLY A 19 -10.94 13.37 0.08
N VAL A 20 -10.65 12.25 -0.58
CA VAL A 20 -9.29 11.70 -0.55
C VAL A 20 -8.40 12.73 -1.24
N SER A 21 -7.41 13.27 -0.53
CA SER A 21 -6.42 14.12 -1.18
C SER A 21 -5.56 13.25 -2.10
N GLN A 22 -5.57 13.52 -3.40
CA GLN A 22 -4.70 12.83 -4.38
C GLN A 22 -3.25 12.74 -3.88
N GLN A 23 -2.72 13.87 -3.40
CA GLN A 23 -1.38 13.93 -2.81
C GLN A 23 -1.20 12.98 -1.61
N GLY A 24 -2.15 12.95 -0.68
CA GLY A 24 -2.10 12.03 0.47
C GLY A 24 -2.21 10.56 0.08
N MET A 25 -2.89 10.24 -1.02
CA MET A 25 -3.00 8.89 -1.55
C MET A 25 -1.69 8.43 -2.21
N GLU A 26 -1.04 9.32 -2.97
CA GLU A 26 0.31 9.10 -3.50
C GLU A 26 1.34 8.93 -2.37
N GLU A 27 1.31 9.78 -1.35
CA GLU A 27 2.18 9.66 -0.17
C GLU A 27 1.96 8.35 0.58
N TYR A 28 0.71 7.91 0.71
CA TYR A 28 0.38 6.62 1.35
C TYR A 28 0.86 5.42 0.53
N ARG A 29 0.70 5.45 -0.80
CA ARG A 29 1.21 4.42 -1.71
C ARG A 29 2.74 4.30 -1.63
N GLU A 30 3.44 5.43 -1.64
CA GLU A 30 4.90 5.44 -1.56
C GLU A 30 5.39 4.96 -0.18
N ALA A 31 4.72 5.36 0.90
CA ALA A 31 5.02 4.87 2.24
C ALA A 31 4.80 3.35 2.37
N LEU A 32 3.72 2.82 1.78
CA LEU A 32 3.47 1.39 1.68
C LEU A 32 4.59 0.71 0.91
N ARG A 33 4.98 1.24 -0.25
CA ARG A 33 6.07 0.67 -1.06
C ARG A 33 7.36 0.56 -0.25
N MET A 34 7.77 1.65 0.41
CA MET A 34 8.98 1.68 1.23
C MET A 34 8.89 0.71 2.43
N SER A 35 7.80 0.75 3.19
CA SER A 35 7.69 -0.06 4.41
C SER A 35 7.47 -1.55 4.12
N LEU A 36 6.73 -1.89 3.07
CA LEU A 36 6.33 -3.27 2.81
C LEU A 36 7.32 -4.00 1.91
N LEU A 37 7.87 -3.35 0.89
CA LEU A 37 8.82 -3.99 -0.03
C LEU A 37 10.27 -3.79 0.38
N GLU A 38 10.69 -2.56 0.68
CA GLU A 38 12.10 -2.27 1.00
C GLU A 38 12.49 -2.83 2.38
N ASP A 39 11.74 -2.50 3.45
CA ASP A 39 12.09 -2.97 4.80
C ASP A 39 11.95 -4.50 4.93
N THR A 40 10.89 -5.09 4.36
CA THR A 40 10.69 -6.54 4.43
C THR A 40 11.76 -7.27 3.64
N LYS A 41 12.13 -6.78 2.45
CA LYS A 41 13.24 -7.34 1.68
C LYS A 41 14.55 -7.24 2.44
N SER A 42 14.84 -6.09 3.04
CA SER A 42 16.05 -5.90 3.85
C SER A 42 16.12 -6.91 5.00
N LYS A 43 15.01 -7.12 5.72
CA LYS A 43 14.95 -8.10 6.82
C LYS A 43 15.04 -9.55 6.35
N LEU A 44 14.42 -9.90 5.23
CA LEU A 44 14.50 -11.24 4.67
C LEU A 44 15.92 -11.56 4.15
N GLN A 45 16.67 -10.54 3.74
CA GLN A 45 18.05 -10.68 3.28
C GLN A 45 19.08 -10.58 4.43
N ASP A 46 18.68 -10.19 5.63
CA ASP A 46 19.54 -10.22 6.83
C ASP A 46 19.65 -11.64 7.40
N VAL A 47 20.48 -12.44 6.74
CA VAL A 47 20.60 -13.88 7.00
C VAL A 47 21.88 -14.26 7.74
N GLY A 48 22.66 -13.28 8.21
CA GLY A 48 23.99 -13.51 8.78
C GLY A 48 23.98 -14.37 10.04
N ALA A 49 22.98 -14.20 10.90
CA ALA A 49 22.81 -15.02 12.10
C ALA A 49 22.44 -16.48 11.75
N ILE A 50 21.60 -16.67 10.73
CA ILE A 50 21.19 -17.99 10.24
C ILE A 50 22.38 -18.70 9.60
N GLN A 51 23.15 -17.99 8.78
CA GLN A 51 24.38 -18.51 8.17
C GLN A 51 25.35 -19.01 9.23
N THR A 52 25.61 -18.19 10.26
CA THR A 52 26.52 -18.56 11.35
C THR A 52 26.06 -19.80 12.13
N ALA A 53 24.75 -19.94 12.38
CA ALA A 53 24.19 -21.08 13.10
C ALA A 53 24.26 -22.38 12.28
N ILE A 54 23.99 -22.30 10.97
CA ILE A 54 24.07 -23.46 10.07
C ILE A 54 25.52 -23.89 9.89
N ASP A 55 26.45 -22.95 9.72
CA ASP A 55 27.88 -23.22 9.56
C ASP A 55 28.50 -23.93 10.78
N ALA A 56 27.96 -23.68 11.98
CA ALA A 56 28.42 -24.30 13.22
C ALA A 56 28.00 -25.79 13.34
N GLY A 57 26.90 -26.19 12.70
CA GLY A 57 26.32 -27.53 12.85
C GLY A 57 26.42 -28.41 11.61
N TRP A 58 26.35 -27.82 10.41
CA TRP A 58 26.19 -28.51 9.14
C TRP A 58 27.34 -28.17 8.20
N GLN A 59 27.94 -29.19 7.57
CA GLN A 59 29.05 -29.03 6.64
C GLN A 59 28.81 -29.78 5.32
N GLY A 60 29.49 -29.33 4.27
CA GLY A 60 29.44 -29.93 2.95
C GLY A 60 28.08 -29.77 2.26
N VAL A 61 27.71 -30.73 1.43
CA VAL A 61 26.58 -30.63 0.48
C VAL A 61 25.23 -30.32 1.15
N ALA A 62 25.02 -30.73 2.40
CA ALA A 62 23.77 -30.45 3.12
C ALA A 62 23.62 -28.96 3.46
N ARG A 63 24.73 -28.30 3.83
CA ARG A 63 24.79 -26.86 4.07
C ARG A 63 24.51 -26.10 2.77
N ASP A 64 25.18 -26.49 1.69
CA ASP A 64 25.06 -25.79 0.41
C ASP A 64 23.63 -25.89 -0.15
N ARG A 65 22.99 -27.07 -0.02
CA ARG A 65 21.57 -27.25 -0.38
C ARG A 65 20.63 -26.42 0.46
N PHE A 66 20.87 -26.35 1.77
CA PHE A 66 20.03 -25.52 2.65
C PHE A 66 20.07 -24.06 2.21
N PHE A 67 21.25 -23.49 1.98
CA PHE A 67 21.35 -22.10 1.53
C PHE A 67 20.73 -21.88 0.16
N GLN A 68 20.90 -22.82 -0.77
CA GLN A 68 20.26 -22.76 -2.07
C GLN A 68 18.71 -22.72 -1.96
N ASP A 69 18.13 -23.63 -1.17
CA ASP A 69 16.68 -23.68 -0.96
C ASP A 69 16.17 -22.45 -0.19
N PHE A 70 16.97 -21.96 0.75
CA PHE A 70 16.66 -20.80 1.58
C PHE A 70 16.65 -19.51 0.75
N ASP A 71 17.67 -19.28 -0.07
CA ASP A 71 17.76 -18.14 -0.97
C ASP A 71 16.61 -18.15 -2.00
N GLN A 72 16.28 -19.32 -2.56
CA GLN A 72 15.14 -19.47 -3.48
C GLN A 72 13.80 -19.14 -2.80
N GLN A 73 13.62 -19.53 -1.53
CA GLN A 73 12.41 -19.18 -0.80
C GLN A 73 12.32 -17.69 -0.49
N ILE A 74 13.44 -17.05 -0.12
CA ILE A 74 13.49 -15.60 0.07
C ILE A 74 13.12 -14.88 -1.22
N GLU A 75 13.70 -15.26 -2.36
CA GLU A 75 13.38 -14.67 -3.66
C GLU A 75 11.89 -14.84 -3.99
N LYS A 76 11.32 -16.03 -3.75
CA LYS A 76 9.90 -16.29 -3.98
C LYS A 76 9.01 -15.40 -3.10
N ILE A 77 9.32 -15.27 -1.81
CA ILE A 77 8.55 -14.42 -0.89
C ILE A 77 8.60 -12.96 -1.35
N ILE A 78 9.77 -12.47 -1.79
CA ILE A 78 9.91 -11.10 -2.31
C ILE A 78 9.05 -10.91 -3.57
N GLN A 79 9.04 -11.88 -4.49
CA GLN A 79 8.20 -11.81 -5.69
C GLN A 79 6.70 -11.83 -5.37
N ASP A 80 6.29 -12.67 -4.41
CA ASP A 80 4.89 -12.75 -4.00
C ASP A 80 4.45 -11.45 -3.31
N LEU A 81 5.31 -10.84 -2.49
CA LEU A 81 5.06 -9.52 -1.89
C LEU A 81 4.96 -8.40 -2.93
N GLN A 82 5.79 -8.43 -3.97
CA GLN A 82 5.71 -7.46 -5.07
C GLN A 82 4.37 -7.53 -5.79
N LYS A 83 3.89 -8.75 -6.08
CA LYS A 83 2.57 -8.93 -6.72
C LYS A 83 1.42 -8.46 -5.84
N GLU A 84 1.48 -8.75 -4.55
CA GLU A 84 0.44 -8.28 -3.61
C GLU A 84 0.43 -6.76 -3.51
N TYR A 85 1.61 -6.12 -3.53
CA TYR A 85 1.71 -4.67 -3.61
C TYR A 85 1.11 -4.11 -4.91
N GLU A 86 1.41 -4.72 -6.06
CA GLU A 86 0.85 -4.31 -7.36
C GLU A 86 -0.69 -4.45 -7.38
N ASP A 87 -1.25 -5.53 -6.82
CA ASP A 87 -2.70 -5.70 -6.70
C ASP A 87 -3.32 -4.64 -5.77
N LEU A 88 -2.65 -4.36 -4.64
CA LEU A 88 -3.09 -3.32 -3.73
C LEU A 88 -3.06 -1.95 -4.41
N ASP A 89 -1.98 -1.62 -5.12
CA ASP A 89 -1.80 -0.36 -5.84
C ASP A 89 -2.92 -0.14 -6.87
N HIS A 90 -3.23 -1.16 -7.68
CA HIS A 90 -4.35 -1.11 -8.60
C HIS A 90 -5.70 -0.91 -7.90
N ARG A 91 -5.93 -1.57 -6.77
CA ARG A 91 -7.19 -1.36 -6.00
C ARG A 91 -7.27 0.04 -5.40
N LEU A 92 -6.13 0.65 -5.06
CA LEU A 92 -6.05 2.02 -4.58
C LEU A 92 -6.30 3.03 -5.72
N GLU A 93 -5.76 2.77 -6.92
CA GLU A 93 -6.05 3.54 -8.14
C GLU A 93 -7.54 3.47 -8.50
N GLU A 94 -8.12 2.27 -8.55
CA GLU A 94 -9.55 2.09 -8.80
C GLU A 94 -10.41 2.83 -7.76
N LEU A 95 -10.01 2.81 -6.49
CA LEU A 95 -10.71 3.53 -5.43
C LEU A 95 -10.65 5.04 -5.68
N GLU A 96 -9.47 5.56 -6.00
CA GLU A 96 -9.25 6.97 -6.32
C GLU A 96 -10.11 7.43 -7.52
N GLU A 97 -10.11 6.67 -8.61
CA GLU A 97 -10.93 6.95 -9.80
C GLU A 97 -12.44 6.93 -9.48
N ASN A 98 -12.90 5.94 -8.71
CA ASN A 98 -14.30 5.83 -8.32
C ASN A 98 -14.75 7.01 -7.43
N TYR A 99 -13.88 7.49 -6.53
CA TYR A 99 -14.17 8.67 -5.72
C TYR A 99 -14.26 9.93 -6.56
N PHE A 100 -13.33 10.15 -7.51
CA PHE A 100 -13.41 11.30 -8.42
C PHE A 100 -14.63 11.27 -9.32
N ALA A 101 -15.03 10.09 -9.82
CA ALA A 101 -16.25 9.92 -10.60
C ALA A 101 -17.49 10.27 -9.79
N GLN A 102 -17.60 9.78 -8.55
CA GLN A 102 -18.72 10.12 -7.65
C GLN A 102 -18.78 11.61 -7.32
N ASP A 103 -17.63 12.24 -7.05
CA ASP A 103 -17.59 13.67 -6.74
C ASP A 103 -18.03 14.51 -7.96
N ASN A 104 -17.57 14.14 -9.15
CA ASN A 104 -17.96 14.80 -10.40
C ASN A 104 -19.46 14.61 -10.71
N ASP A 105 -20.02 13.43 -10.45
CA ASP A 105 -21.47 13.16 -10.58
C ASP A 105 -22.30 13.97 -9.57
N MET A 106 -21.83 14.13 -8.33
CA MET A 106 -22.48 14.98 -7.32
C MET A 106 -22.44 16.47 -7.70
N VAL A 107 -21.35 16.93 -8.31
CA VAL A 107 -21.19 18.32 -8.77
C VAL A 107 -22.01 18.59 -10.03
N ALA A 108 -22.10 17.63 -10.97
CA ALA A 108 -22.86 17.76 -12.21
C ALA A 108 -24.37 17.50 -12.05
N GLY A 109 -24.80 16.91 -10.93
CA GLY A 109 -26.20 16.61 -10.60
C GLY A 109 -27.00 17.74 -9.95
N ASN A 110 -26.41 18.93 -9.76
CA ASN A 110 -27.07 20.17 -9.32
C ASN A 110 -27.10 21.23 -10.43
#